data_AF-A0A2U8DUT2-F1
#
_entry.id   AF-A0A2U8DUT2-F1
#
_cell.length_a   1.000
_cell.length_b   1.000
_cell.length_c   1.000
_cell.angle_alpha   90.00
_cell.angle_beta   90.00
_cell.angle_gamma   90.00
#
_symmetry.space_group_name_H-M   'P 1'
#
loop_
_entity.id
_entity.type
_entity.pdbx_description
1 polymer ?
#
loop_
_entity_poly.entity_id
_entity_poly.type
_entity_poly.pdbx_seq_one_letter_code
_entity_poly.pdbx_strand_id
1 'polypeptide(L)'
;MNEYEIKGNIAYVKLVKKDGSIIDTKIDADDLKAVLDKGTWFAEWNKEFNNYLVQTIVSPSINGKKHGEKQTLHSFILGAHTKAPIRHANGDTLDNRRCNISIYDQNNNVNDYELLDQETAAVILRDKYGRKKSKAIIDKEDLDKVINNGYTWVYFKSHSENYAVANTSDGRIYLHDFIMNTDDDMIIKHINLNTLDNRKSNLKSSLLSELSEADGKEL
;
A
#
# COMPACT_ATOMS: atom_id res chain seq x y z
N MET A 1 -17.27 -5.13 27.30
CA MET A 1 -17.28 -3.69 26.94
C MET A 1 -15.92 -3.13 27.31
N ASN A 2 -15.30 -2.35 26.43
CA ASN A 2 -13.98 -1.79 26.71
C ASN A 2 -14.10 -0.66 27.75
N GLU A 3 -13.13 -0.58 28.65
CA GLU A 3 -12.95 0.59 29.52
C GLU A 3 -12.41 1.76 28.69
N TYR A 4 -12.65 2.99 29.14
CA TYR A 4 -12.18 4.19 28.45
C TYR A 4 -11.99 5.38 29.41
N GLU A 5 -11.24 6.38 28.95
CA GLU A 5 -11.08 7.69 29.59
C GLU A 5 -11.30 8.79 28.55
N ILE A 6 -12.02 9.86 28.88
CA ILE A 6 -12.21 11.02 27.98
C ILE A 6 -11.38 12.20 28.49
N LYS A 7 -10.59 12.82 27.61
CA LYS A 7 -9.86 14.07 27.87
C LYS A 7 -10.16 15.06 26.76
N GLY A 8 -11.02 16.04 27.05
CA GLY A 8 -11.49 17.00 26.05
C GLY A 8 -12.27 16.29 24.94
N ASN A 9 -11.85 16.48 23.69
CA ASN A 9 -12.47 15.88 22.51
C ASN A 9 -11.89 14.51 22.12
N ILE A 10 -11.03 13.92 22.95
CA ILE A 10 -10.38 12.64 22.67
C ILE A 10 -10.84 11.59 23.69
N ALA A 11 -11.25 10.42 23.21
CA ALA A 11 -11.46 9.25 24.04
C ALA A 11 -10.30 8.26 23.88
N TYR A 12 -9.82 7.74 25.01
CA TYR A 12 -8.78 6.73 25.12
C TYR A 12 -9.44 5.41 25.50
N VAL A 13 -9.57 4.49 24.55
CA VAL A 13 -10.23 3.20 24.75
C VAL A 13 -9.18 2.14 25.09
N LYS A 14 -9.37 1.43 26.20
CA LYS A 14 -8.48 0.37 26.68
C LYS A 14 -8.72 -0.92 25.91
N LEU A 15 -7.66 -1.43 25.30
CA LEU A 15 -7.67 -2.64 24.47
C LEU A 15 -6.83 -3.73 25.12
N VAL A 16 -7.38 -4.93 25.17
CA VAL A 16 -6.65 -6.11 25.64
C VAL A 16 -5.85 -6.68 24.46
N LYS A 17 -4.55 -6.93 24.67
CA LYS A 17 -3.68 -7.66 23.74
C LYS A 17 -3.83 -9.17 23.94
N LYS A 18 -3.31 -9.96 23.00
CA LYS A 18 -3.28 -11.43 23.10
C LYS A 18 -2.62 -11.96 24.37
N ASP A 19 -1.62 -11.25 24.91
CA ASP A 19 -0.90 -11.60 26.14
C ASP A 19 -1.64 -11.16 27.43
N GLY A 20 -2.83 -10.57 27.31
CA GLY A 20 -3.63 -10.08 28.43
C GLY A 20 -3.28 -8.66 28.91
N SER A 21 -2.15 -8.10 28.48
CA SER A 21 -1.79 -6.72 28.84
C SER A 21 -2.58 -5.69 28.03
N ILE A 22 -2.68 -4.47 28.55
CA ILE A 22 -3.57 -3.42 28.04
C ILE A 22 -2.77 -2.37 27.26
N ILE A 23 -3.38 -1.87 26.19
CA ILE A 23 -2.90 -0.71 25.42
C ILE A 23 -4.08 0.20 25.08
N ASP A 24 -3.84 1.50 24.98
CA ASP A 24 -4.90 2.47 24.68
C ASP A 24 -4.90 2.83 23.18
N THR A 25 -6.10 2.99 22.60
CA THR A 25 -6.29 3.65 21.30
C THR A 25 -6.99 4.99 21.48
N LYS A 26 -6.64 5.97 20.64
CA LYS A 26 -7.27 7.29 20.62
C LYS A 26 -8.34 7.31 19.53
N ILE A 27 -9.50 7.85 19.85
CA ILE A 27 -10.58 8.19 18.89
C ILE A 27 -11.14 9.57 19.24
N ASP A 28 -11.87 10.18 18.32
CA ASP A 28 -12.68 11.35 18.67
C ASP A 28 -13.77 10.94 19.65
N ALA A 29 -14.01 11.77 20.66
CA ALA A 29 -14.99 11.48 21.71
C ALA A 29 -16.41 11.27 21.13
N ASP A 30 -16.73 11.94 20.02
CA ASP A 30 -18.02 11.83 19.33
C ASP A 30 -18.25 10.44 18.73
N ASP A 31 -17.17 9.71 18.38
CA ASP A 31 -17.26 8.35 17.83
C ASP A 31 -17.42 7.28 18.92
N LEU A 32 -17.14 7.61 20.19
CA LEU A 32 -17.05 6.66 21.28
C LEU A 32 -18.32 5.82 21.46
N LYS A 33 -19.50 6.45 21.43
CA LYS A 33 -20.76 5.73 21.61
C LYS A 33 -20.95 4.65 20.55
N ALA A 34 -20.77 4.99 19.28
CA ALA A 34 -20.91 4.05 18.17
C ALA A 34 -19.86 2.91 18.26
N VAL A 35 -18.64 3.24 18.68
CA VAL A 35 -17.56 2.27 18.88
C VAL A 35 -17.91 1.28 19.98
N LEU A 36 -18.43 1.73 21.12
CA LEU A 36 -18.80 0.85 22.24
C LEU A 36 -20.05 0.01 21.93
N ASP A 37 -21.05 0.61 21.26
CA ASP A 37 -22.28 -0.08 20.84
C ASP A 37 -22.01 -1.21 19.84
N LYS A 38 -20.92 -1.11 19.07
CA LYS A 38 -20.50 -2.13 18.09
C LYS A 38 -20.05 -3.43 18.76
N GLY A 39 -19.49 -3.37 19.96
CA GLY A 39 -19.02 -4.54 20.71
C GLY A 39 -17.64 -4.35 21.33
N THR A 40 -16.98 -5.47 21.65
CA THR A 40 -15.64 -5.46 22.26
C THR A 40 -14.56 -5.35 21.18
N TRP A 41 -13.60 -4.47 21.41
CA TRP A 41 -12.42 -4.24 20.61
C TRP A 41 -11.16 -4.79 21.29
N PHE A 42 -10.20 -5.25 20.49
CA PHE A 42 -8.92 -5.76 20.96
C PHE A 42 -7.78 -5.29 20.04
N ALA A 43 -6.56 -5.31 20.58
CA ALA A 43 -5.35 -4.95 19.84
C ALA A 43 -4.66 -6.22 19.33
N GLU A 44 -4.45 -6.31 18.02
CA GLU A 44 -3.70 -7.41 17.39
C GLU A 44 -2.46 -6.87 16.68
N TRP A 45 -1.33 -7.53 16.91
CA TRP A 45 -0.07 -7.16 16.25
C TRP A 45 -0.18 -7.35 14.74
N ASN A 46 0.13 -6.31 13.99
CA ASN A 46 0.16 -6.34 12.54
C ASN A 46 1.59 -6.14 12.03
N LYS A 47 2.14 -7.17 11.36
CA LYS A 47 3.50 -7.13 10.81
C LYS A 47 3.67 -6.11 9.68
N GLU A 48 2.63 -5.87 8.88
CA GLU A 48 2.69 -4.93 7.75
C GLU A 48 2.80 -3.48 8.22
N PHE A 49 2.17 -3.14 9.34
CA PHE A 49 2.29 -1.82 9.98
C PHE A 49 3.39 -1.74 11.03
N ASN A 50 3.97 -2.88 11.43
CA ASN A 50 4.88 -2.98 12.58
C ASN A 50 4.30 -2.29 13.83
N ASN A 51 2.99 -2.45 14.03
CA ASN A 51 2.22 -1.81 15.08
C ASN A 51 0.94 -2.62 15.35
N TYR A 52 0.19 -2.29 16.40
CA TYR A 52 -1.08 -2.92 16.71
C TYR A 52 -2.23 -2.30 15.90
N LEU A 53 -3.07 -3.16 15.31
CA LEU A 53 -4.36 -2.75 14.78
C LEU A 53 -5.46 -3.04 15.79
N VAL A 54 -6.40 -2.11 15.88
CA VAL A 54 -7.60 -2.28 16.71
C VAL A 54 -8.68 -2.97 15.88
N GLN A 55 -9.22 -4.07 16.39
CA GLN A 55 -10.15 -4.93 15.66
C GLN A 55 -11.31 -5.40 16.54
N THR A 56 -12.41 -5.76 15.89
CA THR A 56 -13.52 -6.49 16.47
C THR A 56 -13.91 -7.65 15.56
N ILE A 57 -14.54 -8.69 16.11
CA ILE A 57 -15.04 -9.83 15.35
C ILE A 57 -16.53 -9.61 15.10
N VAL A 58 -16.91 -9.49 13.83
CA VAL A 58 -18.30 -9.46 13.38
C VAL A 58 -18.69 -10.84 12.86
N SER A 59 -19.91 -11.28 13.11
CA SER A 59 -20.42 -12.57 12.61
C SER A 59 -21.64 -12.36 11.70
N PRO A 60 -21.45 -11.82 10.48
CA PRO A 60 -22.53 -11.75 9.51
C PRO A 60 -23.06 -13.16 9.19
N SER A 61 -24.39 -13.28 9.11
CA SER A 61 -25.05 -14.49 8.63
C SER A 61 -25.10 -14.43 7.10
N ILE A 62 -24.31 -15.26 6.42
CA ILE A 62 -24.34 -15.41 4.97
C ILE A 62 -24.84 -16.82 4.68
N ASN A 63 -25.97 -16.96 3.97
CA ASN A 63 -26.59 -18.25 3.64
C ASN A 63 -26.79 -19.19 4.86
N GLY A 64 -27.18 -18.63 6.01
CA GLY A 64 -27.39 -19.40 7.25
C GLY A 64 -26.12 -19.87 7.97
N LYS A 65 -24.93 -19.62 7.41
CA LYS A 65 -23.64 -19.88 8.07
C LYS A 65 -23.08 -18.58 8.64
N LYS A 66 -22.73 -18.60 9.92
CA LYS A 66 -22.03 -17.51 10.60
C LYS A 66 -20.55 -17.60 10.24
N HIS A 67 -20.05 -16.61 9.51
CA HIS A 67 -18.62 -16.45 9.27
C HIS A 67 -18.12 -15.31 10.15
N GLY A 68 -17.13 -15.58 11.00
CA GLY A 68 -16.46 -14.53 11.75
C GLY A 68 -15.52 -13.76 10.84
N GLU A 69 -15.80 -12.49 10.58
CA GLU A 69 -14.91 -11.57 9.89
C GLU A 69 -14.35 -10.54 10.88
N LYS A 70 -13.10 -10.13 10.67
CA LYS A 70 -12.48 -9.06 11.44
C LYS A 70 -12.80 -7.72 10.78
N GLN A 71 -13.33 -6.78 11.56
CA GLN A 71 -13.47 -5.38 11.17
C GLN A 71 -12.48 -4.53 11.96
N THR A 72 -11.76 -3.64 11.29
CA THR A 72 -10.82 -2.72 11.95
C THR A 72 -11.53 -1.47 12.47
N LEU A 73 -11.00 -0.85 13.53
CA LEU A 73 -11.60 0.34 14.13
C LEU A 73 -11.64 1.52 13.16
N HIS A 74 -10.54 1.78 12.45
CA HIS A 74 -10.48 2.86 11.46
C HIS A 74 -11.49 2.68 10.31
N SER A 75 -11.77 1.44 9.88
CA SER A 75 -12.73 1.21 8.79
C SER A 75 -14.15 1.42 9.29
N PHE A 76 -14.43 1.01 10.53
CA PHE A 76 -15.70 1.29 11.19
C PHE A 76 -15.95 2.80 11.35
N ILE A 77 -14.98 3.56 11.86
CA ILE A 77 -15.11 5.03 12.07
C ILE A 77 -15.36 5.75 10.74
N LEU A 78 -14.66 5.35 9.67
CA LEU A 78 -14.83 5.93 8.33
C LEU A 78 -16.04 5.38 7.56
N GLY A 79 -16.76 4.37 8.08
CA GLY A 79 -17.81 3.69 7.33
C GLY A 79 -17.30 3.00 6.05
N ALA A 80 -16.02 2.66 6.00
CA ALA A 80 -15.35 2.12 4.83
C ALA A 80 -15.42 0.58 4.79
N HIS A 81 -15.26 0.02 3.59
CA HIS A 81 -15.12 -1.43 3.42
C HIS A 81 -13.89 -1.97 4.18
N THR A 82 -13.95 -3.21 4.69
CA THR A 82 -12.87 -3.82 5.52
C THR A 82 -11.52 -3.92 4.80
N LYS A 83 -11.54 -3.93 3.48
CA LYS A 83 -10.35 -3.95 2.60
C LYS A 83 -9.91 -2.58 2.08
N ALA A 84 -10.58 -1.49 2.47
CA ALA A 84 -10.20 -0.16 2.02
C ALA A 84 -8.78 0.18 2.52
N PRO A 85 -7.89 0.72 1.67
CA PRO A 85 -6.56 1.15 2.07
C PRO A 85 -6.67 2.40 2.95
N ILE A 86 -6.68 2.22 4.27
CA ILE A 86 -6.75 3.34 5.21
C ILE A 86 -5.37 3.67 5.73
N ARG A 87 -5.03 4.96 5.69
CA ARG A 87 -3.74 5.50 6.12
C ARG A 87 -3.90 6.33 7.39
N HIS A 88 -2.95 6.15 8.31
CA HIS A 88 -2.71 7.02 9.47
C HIS A 88 -1.66 8.07 9.11
N ALA A 89 -2.01 9.36 9.19
CA ALA A 89 -1.13 10.46 8.79
C ALA A 89 0.17 10.49 9.61
N ASN A 90 0.07 10.23 10.92
CA ASN A 90 1.19 10.15 11.85
C ASN A 90 1.89 8.77 11.89
N GLY A 91 1.40 7.78 11.15
CA GLY A 91 1.91 6.40 11.16
C GLY A 91 1.57 5.56 12.40
N ASP A 92 0.89 6.13 13.39
CA ASP A 92 0.43 5.41 14.59
C ASP A 92 -0.98 4.84 14.37
N THR A 93 -1.07 3.51 14.23
CA THR A 93 -2.33 2.81 13.97
C THR A 93 -3.25 2.72 15.18
N LEU A 94 -2.78 3.14 16.37
CA LEU A 94 -3.59 3.29 17.56
C LEU A 94 -4.20 4.69 17.69
N ASP A 95 -3.83 5.63 16.82
CA ASP A 95 -4.47 6.95 16.74
C ASP A 95 -5.56 6.97 15.66
N ASN A 96 -6.74 6.49 16.02
CA ASN A 96 -7.89 6.33 15.11
C ASN A 96 -8.83 7.55 15.10
N ARG A 97 -8.33 8.73 15.52
CA ARG A 97 -9.05 10.00 15.34
C ARG A 97 -9.24 10.30 13.85
N ARG A 98 -10.39 10.85 13.48
CA ARG A 98 -10.78 11.20 12.10
C ARG A 98 -9.78 12.15 11.44
N CYS A 99 -9.17 13.05 12.20
CA CYS A 99 -8.13 13.95 11.68
C CYS A 99 -6.83 13.22 11.29
N ASN A 100 -6.63 11.98 11.77
CA ASN A 100 -5.43 11.19 11.52
C ASN A 100 -5.67 10.06 10.51
N ILE A 101 -6.92 9.68 10.21
CA ILE A 101 -7.24 8.56 9.32
C ILE A 101 -7.93 9.00 8.03
N SER A 102 -7.55 8.42 6.90
CA SER A 102 -8.17 8.69 5.60
C SER A 102 -8.06 7.46 4.67
N ILE A 103 -9.00 7.33 3.73
CA ILE A 103 -8.88 6.35 2.65
C ILE A 103 -7.82 6.87 1.66
N TYR A 104 -6.80 6.07 1.40
CA TYR A 104 -5.74 6.39 0.45
C TYR A 104 -6.10 5.86 -0.94
N ASP A 105 -6.36 6.76 -1.88
CA ASP A 105 -6.50 6.41 -3.28
C ASP A 105 -5.13 6.46 -3.96
N GLN A 106 -4.54 5.29 -4.23
CA GLN A 106 -3.22 5.22 -4.85
C GLN A 106 -3.21 5.80 -6.28
N ASN A 107 -4.32 5.74 -7.01
CA ASN A 107 -4.37 6.07 -8.43
C ASN A 107 -4.50 7.58 -8.70
N ASN A 108 -4.78 8.37 -7.66
CA ASN A 108 -5.01 9.81 -7.77
C ASN A 108 -3.91 10.64 -7.06
N ASN A 109 -2.70 10.08 -6.90
CA ASN A 109 -1.58 10.80 -6.32
C ASN A 109 -0.57 11.23 -7.38
N VAL A 110 -0.02 12.43 -7.21
CA VAL A 110 1.12 12.89 -7.99
C VAL A 110 2.36 12.08 -7.61
N ASN A 111 3.18 11.74 -8.58
CA ASN A 111 4.47 11.09 -8.34
C ASN A 111 5.45 12.07 -7.71
N ASP A 112 5.97 11.73 -6.53
CA ASP A 112 7.13 12.44 -5.99
C ASP A 112 8.41 11.93 -6.64
N TYR A 113 9.41 12.81 -6.74
CA TYR A 113 10.72 12.46 -7.25
C TYR A 113 11.85 13.17 -6.48
N GLU A 114 13.07 12.69 -6.67
CA GLU A 114 14.31 13.28 -6.18
C GLU A 114 15.32 13.36 -7.33
N LEU A 115 15.99 14.50 -7.49
CA LEU A 115 17.14 14.60 -8.41
C LEU A 115 18.36 14.02 -7.70
N LEU A 116 19.01 13.01 -8.31
CA LEU A 116 20.17 12.37 -7.73
C LEU A 116 21.47 13.06 -8.17
N ASP A 117 21.54 13.41 -9.47
CA ASP A 117 22.66 14.15 -10.06
C ASP A 117 22.21 14.95 -11.31
N GLN A 118 23.16 15.32 -12.19
CA GLN A 118 22.87 16.09 -13.41
C GLN A 118 22.09 15.30 -14.46
N GLU A 119 22.24 13.97 -14.49
CA GLU A 119 21.74 13.06 -15.53
C GLU A 119 20.70 12.08 -14.99
N THR A 120 20.58 11.91 -13.67
CA THR A 120 19.71 10.89 -13.07
C THR A 120 18.70 11.46 -12.06
N ALA A 121 17.53 10.84 -12.05
CA ALA A 121 16.45 11.13 -11.11
C ALA A 121 15.89 9.83 -10.51
N ALA A 122 15.18 9.96 -9.40
CA ALA A 122 14.53 8.87 -8.71
C ALA A 122 13.05 9.17 -8.49
N VAL A 123 12.17 8.30 -8.98
CA VAL A 123 10.72 8.33 -8.69
C VAL A 123 10.47 7.60 -7.37
N ILE A 124 9.73 8.21 -6.45
CA ILE A 124 9.44 7.64 -5.13
C ILE A 124 8.29 6.65 -5.23
N LEU A 125 8.57 5.38 -4.99
CA LEU A 125 7.58 4.32 -5.04
C LEU A 125 6.95 4.11 -3.66
N ARG A 126 5.62 4.12 -3.63
CA ARG A 126 4.82 3.94 -2.42
C ARG A 126 4.09 2.60 -2.43
N ASP A 127 3.71 2.11 -1.25
CA ASP A 127 2.78 0.98 -1.14
C ASP A 127 1.32 1.42 -1.22
N LYS A 128 0.40 0.45 -1.14
CA LYS A 128 -1.06 0.66 -1.13
C LYS A 128 -1.60 1.55 0.00
N TYR A 129 -0.78 1.93 0.99
CA TYR A 129 -1.16 2.87 2.06
C TYR A 129 -0.40 4.20 1.94
N GLY A 130 0.30 4.44 0.83
CA GLY A 130 1.04 5.66 0.57
C GLY A 130 2.37 5.78 1.30
N ARG A 131 2.86 4.71 1.94
CA ARG A 131 4.16 4.72 2.63
C ARG A 131 5.28 4.58 1.60
N LYS A 132 6.32 5.41 1.68
CA LYS A 132 7.51 5.30 0.82
C LYS A 132 8.15 3.91 1.05
N LYS A 133 8.39 3.17 -0.03
CA LYS A 133 8.98 1.82 0.01
C LYS A 133 10.32 1.75 -0.68
N SER A 134 10.44 2.34 -1.86
CA SER A 134 11.66 2.29 -2.65
C SER A 134 11.72 3.48 -3.61
N LYS A 135 12.74 3.49 -4.46
CA LYS A 135 12.96 4.47 -5.51
C LYS A 135 13.23 3.75 -6.83
N ALA A 136 12.61 4.20 -7.91
CA ALA A 136 12.99 3.79 -9.26
C ALA A 136 13.93 4.84 -9.85
N ILE A 137 15.12 4.43 -10.24
CA ILE A 137 16.12 5.30 -10.86
C ILE A 137 15.78 5.38 -12.36
N ILE A 138 15.79 6.58 -12.91
CA ILE A 138 15.54 6.86 -14.33
C ILE A 138 16.56 7.89 -14.83
N ASP A 139 16.71 7.98 -16.15
CA ASP A 139 17.40 9.12 -16.74
C ASP A 139 16.56 10.38 -16.51
N LYS A 140 17.22 11.49 -16.19
CA LYS A 140 16.56 12.75 -15.88
C LYS A 140 15.78 13.31 -17.07
N GLU A 141 16.22 13.03 -18.30
CA GLU A 141 15.50 13.39 -19.51
C GLU A 141 14.10 12.76 -19.61
N ASP A 142 13.89 11.59 -19.00
CA ASP A 142 12.59 10.90 -19.00
C ASP A 142 11.68 11.37 -17.86
N LEU A 143 12.19 12.16 -16.91
CA LEU A 143 11.46 12.54 -15.69
C LEU A 143 10.11 13.19 -15.99
N ASP A 144 10.08 14.17 -16.89
CA ASP A 144 8.84 14.88 -17.25
C ASP A 144 7.77 13.92 -17.82
N LYS A 145 8.17 13.07 -18.78
CA LYS A 145 7.31 12.03 -19.36
C LYS A 145 6.80 11.05 -18.29
N VAL A 146 7.66 10.69 -17.32
CA VAL A 146 7.33 9.72 -16.27
C VAL A 146 6.36 10.29 -15.24
N ILE A 147 6.47 11.56 -14.85
CA ILE A 147 5.63 12.14 -13.79
C ILE A 147 4.35 12.81 -14.31
N ASN A 148 4.34 13.27 -15.58
CA ASN A 148 3.23 14.03 -16.16
C ASN A 148 2.36 13.23 -17.15
N ASN A 149 2.45 11.90 -17.14
CA ASN A 149 1.64 11.01 -18.00
C ASN A 149 0.26 10.64 -17.44
N GLY A 150 -0.06 11.05 -16.21
CA GLY A 150 -1.32 10.71 -15.53
C GLY A 150 -1.34 9.34 -14.81
N TYR A 151 -0.23 8.60 -14.82
CA TYR A 151 -0.06 7.37 -14.05
C TYR A 151 0.58 7.62 -12.69
N THR A 152 0.19 6.86 -11.67
CA THR A 152 0.93 6.76 -10.41
C THR A 152 1.84 5.53 -10.44
N TRP A 153 3.15 5.73 -10.25
CA TRP A 153 4.12 4.65 -10.16
C TRP A 153 4.19 4.10 -8.73
N VAL A 154 3.93 2.81 -8.57
CA VAL A 154 3.89 2.12 -7.28
C VAL A 154 4.92 1.02 -7.20
N TYR A 155 5.30 0.68 -5.97
CA TYR A 155 6.18 -0.45 -5.70
C TYR A 155 5.40 -1.75 -5.84
N PHE A 156 5.85 -2.62 -6.74
CA PHE A 156 5.26 -3.94 -6.96
C PHE A 156 6.30 -5.04 -6.78
N LYS A 157 6.00 -5.98 -5.89
CA LYS A 157 6.84 -7.16 -5.67
C LYS A 157 6.30 -8.33 -6.47
N SER A 158 7.09 -8.84 -7.41
CA SER A 158 6.79 -10.04 -8.20
C SER A 158 7.84 -11.09 -7.91
N HIS A 159 7.44 -12.22 -7.31
CA HIS A 159 8.37 -13.29 -6.91
C HIS A 159 9.58 -12.76 -6.10
N SER A 160 10.78 -12.83 -6.67
CA SER A 160 12.05 -12.38 -6.10
C SER A 160 12.43 -10.94 -6.48
N GLU A 161 11.66 -10.28 -7.35
CA GLU A 161 12.01 -9.00 -7.97
C GLU A 161 11.01 -7.90 -7.61
N ASN A 162 11.47 -6.65 -7.77
CA ASN A 162 10.71 -5.47 -7.40
C ASN A 162 10.66 -4.50 -8.57
N TYR A 163 9.46 -4.11 -8.95
CA TYR A 163 9.23 -3.28 -10.12
C TYR A 163 8.54 -1.97 -9.73
N ALA A 164 8.80 -0.95 -10.53
CA ALA A 164 7.94 0.22 -10.60
C ALA A 164 6.86 -0.03 -11.65
N VAL A 165 5.60 0.10 -11.25
CA VAL A 165 4.47 -0.19 -12.14
C VAL A 165 3.34 0.81 -11.95
N ALA A 166 2.55 1.01 -12.99
CA ALA A 166 1.26 1.68 -12.93
C ALA A 166 0.15 0.62 -13.04
N ASN A 167 -0.90 0.74 -12.23
CA ASN A 167 -2.08 -0.13 -12.34
C ASN A 167 -3.20 0.63 -13.06
N THR A 168 -3.61 0.12 -14.23
CA THR A 168 -4.69 0.69 -15.05
C THR A 168 -5.87 -0.28 -15.12
N SER A 169 -6.98 0.14 -15.73
CA SER A 169 -8.11 -0.76 -16.01
C SER A 169 -7.74 -1.90 -16.95
N ASP A 170 -6.81 -1.65 -17.87
CA ASP A 170 -6.44 -2.59 -18.95
C ASP A 170 -5.30 -3.52 -18.54
N GLY A 171 -4.72 -3.26 -17.37
CA GLY A 171 -3.65 -4.08 -16.82
C GLY A 171 -2.55 -3.24 -16.18
N ARG A 172 -1.41 -3.91 -15.97
CA ARG A 172 -0.25 -3.32 -15.31
C ARG A 172 0.75 -2.88 -16.38
N ILE A 173 1.21 -1.64 -16.27
CA ILE A 173 2.28 -1.08 -17.10
C ILE A 173 3.55 -1.05 -16.26
N TYR A 174 4.65 -1.61 -16.77
CA TYR A 174 5.95 -1.52 -16.12
C TYR A 174 6.67 -0.25 -16.55
N LEU A 175 7.41 0.37 -15.62
CA LEU A 175 8.09 1.64 -15.88
C LEU A 175 9.14 1.51 -17.00
N HIS A 176 9.89 0.41 -17.03
CA HIS A 176 10.88 0.16 -18.07
C HIS A 176 10.24 0.08 -19.47
N ASP A 177 9.09 -0.60 -19.61
CA ASP A 177 8.37 -0.69 -20.88
C ASP A 177 7.86 0.69 -21.31
N PHE A 178 7.35 1.47 -20.36
CA PHE A 178 6.89 2.84 -20.62
C PHE A 178 8.01 3.79 -21.08
N ILE A 179 9.20 3.68 -20.46
CA ILE A 179 10.37 4.47 -20.84
C ILE A 179 10.86 4.07 -22.23
N MET A 180 10.99 2.77 -22.48
CA MET A 180 11.49 2.23 -23.75
C MET A 180 10.47 2.26 -24.89
N ASN A 181 9.18 2.51 -24.59
CA ASN A 181 8.08 2.42 -25.55
C ASN A 181 8.09 1.05 -26.26
N THR A 182 8.10 -0.02 -25.47
CA THR A 182 8.29 -1.40 -25.90
C THR A 182 7.06 -1.94 -26.63
N ASP A 183 7.29 -2.61 -27.76
CA ASP A 183 6.25 -3.32 -28.52
C ASP A 183 5.88 -4.65 -27.86
N ASP A 184 4.67 -5.17 -28.13
CA ASP A 184 4.11 -6.37 -27.49
C ASP A 184 4.93 -7.67 -27.71
N ASP A 185 5.77 -7.72 -28.75
CA ASP A 185 6.63 -8.86 -29.09
C ASP A 185 8.06 -8.76 -28.50
N MET A 186 8.34 -7.68 -27.77
CA MET A 186 9.63 -7.40 -27.15
C MET A 186 9.54 -7.51 -25.63
N ILE A 187 10.67 -7.87 -25.01
CA ILE A 187 10.85 -7.82 -23.56
C ILE A 187 12.07 -6.98 -23.22
N ILE A 188 11.96 -6.18 -22.18
CA ILE A 188 13.08 -5.41 -21.64
C ILE A 188 13.77 -6.19 -20.52
N LYS A 189 15.09 -6.34 -20.64
CA LYS A 189 15.95 -6.91 -19.60
C LYS A 189 16.81 -5.82 -18.97
N HIS A 190 16.98 -5.92 -17.66
CA HIS A 190 17.87 -5.04 -16.90
C HIS A 190 19.28 -5.61 -16.87
N ILE A 191 20.27 -4.88 -17.36
CA ILE A 191 21.66 -5.34 -17.51
C ILE A 191 22.29 -5.64 -16.15
N ASN A 192 22.07 -4.77 -15.16
CA ASN A 192 22.58 -4.94 -13.80
C ASN A 192 21.70 -5.80 -12.89
N LEU A 193 20.64 -6.43 -13.42
CA LEU A 193 19.66 -7.24 -12.67
C LEU A 193 18.90 -6.47 -11.56
N ASN A 194 18.98 -5.14 -11.55
CA ASN A 194 18.20 -4.28 -10.67
C ASN A 194 17.00 -3.72 -11.45
N THR A 195 15.83 -4.33 -11.24
CA THR A 195 14.56 -3.97 -11.89
C THR A 195 13.99 -2.61 -11.45
N LEU A 196 14.61 -1.94 -10.48
CA LEU A 196 14.33 -0.56 -10.12
C LEU A 196 15.28 0.44 -10.77
N ASP A 197 16.31 0.00 -11.49
CA ASP A 197 17.20 0.86 -12.27
C ASP A 197 16.73 0.91 -13.73
N ASN A 198 15.81 1.82 -14.02
CA ASN A 198 15.12 1.97 -15.30
C ASN A 198 15.79 3.02 -16.21
N ARG A 199 17.07 3.34 -15.97
CA ARG A 199 17.87 4.14 -16.91
C ARG A 199 18.04 3.38 -18.20
N LYS A 200 17.86 4.03 -19.36
CA LYS A 200 18.00 3.45 -20.70
C LYS A 200 19.35 2.74 -20.89
N SER A 201 20.42 3.29 -20.33
CA SER A 201 21.76 2.67 -20.34
C SER A 201 21.82 1.30 -19.64
N ASN A 202 20.85 0.99 -18.78
CA ASN A 202 20.68 -0.28 -18.07
C ASN A 202 19.59 -1.18 -18.67
N LEU A 203 18.88 -0.74 -19.71
CA LEU A 203 17.77 -1.47 -20.33
C LEU A 203 18.18 -2.02 -21.71
N LYS A 204 17.80 -3.27 -21.99
CA LYS A 204 18.03 -3.92 -23.28
C LYS A 204 16.77 -4.62 -23.77
N SER A 205 16.31 -4.31 -24.98
CA SER A 205 15.24 -5.06 -25.63
C SER A 205 15.73 -6.41 -26.16
N SER A 206 14.86 -7.40 -26.15
CA SER A 206 15.07 -8.73 -26.73
C SER A 206 13.73 -9.27 -27.24
N LEU A 207 13.74 -10.15 -28.23
CA LEU A 207 12.51 -10.75 -28.74
C LEU A 207 11.94 -11.75 -27.73
N LEU A 208 10.61 -11.78 -27.58
CA LEU A 208 9.95 -12.73 -26.67
C LEU A 208 10.24 -14.20 -27.04
N SER A 209 10.39 -14.50 -28.33
CA SER A 209 10.73 -15.85 -28.83
C SER A 209 12.06 -16.38 -28.30
N GLU A 210 13.05 -15.50 -28.08
CA GLU A 210 14.39 -15.87 -27.60
C GLU A 210 14.40 -16.35 -26.13
N LEU A 211 13.33 -16.10 -25.37
CA LEU A 211 13.16 -16.63 -24.01
C LEU A 211 12.53 -18.02 -24.00
N SER A 212 11.59 -18.30 -24.90
CA SER A 212 10.97 -19.62 -25.00
C SER A 212 11.94 -20.74 -25.38
N GLU A 213 13.03 -20.39 -26.07
CA GLU A 213 14.11 -21.32 -26.42
C GLU A 213 15.07 -21.60 -25.25
N ALA A 214 15.14 -20.69 -24.26
CA ALA A 214 16.01 -20.84 -23.09
C ALA A 214 15.38 -21.67 -21.96
N ASP A 215 14.04 -21.70 -21.86
CA ASP A 215 13.27 -22.45 -20.86
C ASP A 215 12.76 -23.81 -21.35
N GLY A 216 13.35 -24.35 -22.44
CA GLY A 216 13.08 -25.68 -22.98
C GLY A 216 13.43 -26.83 -22.01
N LYS A 217 12.62 -27.01 -20.96
CA LYS A 217 12.38 -28.30 -20.31
C LYS A 217 10.93 -28.68 -20.57
N GLU A 218 10.80 -29.82 -21.23
CA GLU A 218 9.56 -30.44 -21.70
C GLU A 218 8.45 -30.55 -20.65
N LEU A 219 7.22 -30.57 -21.16
CA LEU A 219 5.93 -30.79 -20.50
C LEU A 219 5.91 -31.97 -19.53
#